data_AF-A0A2A5DV95-F1
#
_entry.id   AF-A0A2A5DV95-F1
#
_cell.length_a   1.000
_cell.length_b   1.000
_cell.length_c   1.000
_cell.angle_alpha   90.00
_cell.angle_beta   90.00
_cell.angle_gamma   90.00
#
_symmetry.space_group_name_H-M   'P 1'
#
loop_
_entity.id
_entity.type
_entity.pdbx_description
1 polymer ?
#
loop_
_entity_poly.entity_id
_entity_poly.type
_entity_poly.pdbx_seq_one_letter_code
_entity_poly.pdbx_strand_id
1 'polypeptide(L)'
;MQLLEAKEIQDCLPKGQTAFSYYRDQYAVYLLGQLLQKGFSIAELKKSSFAGLLQKKVVKDILARDLKMIRLFPKANIACAKEYHFSLNLTIMDRDDLCDQTSRNGVNLILQLNFNAEHSRFFRKKLDCKLDWLNGSCHPVRRDKITMAWCRMDINFDTDEVLIEEIQSDWMRYSLNWYKYVKKDLLKSEKRKMCFKKYGIKPEAYLEYYERFVKPYGPIWEESMMFATLCFIREELGLKNIFYHTQDSGRILKQMDDWLPPASIYSTLPKKFYFKLNSEAPILLQKDRNRRVKKVLKIHQFKFYKLMA
;
A
#
# COMPACT_ATOMS: atom_id res chain seq x y z
N MET A 1 10.27 16.07 -1.09
CA MET A 1 10.82 16.42 0.24
C MET A 1 12.33 16.56 0.11
N GLN A 2 13.04 17.23 1.03
CA GLN A 2 14.52 17.20 0.99
C GLN A 2 15.07 15.95 1.68
N LEU A 3 16.27 15.51 1.31
CA LEU A 3 16.87 14.29 1.87
C LEU A 3 17.13 14.39 3.39
N LEU A 4 17.52 15.58 3.87
CA LEU A 4 17.78 15.80 5.30
C LEU A 4 16.50 15.57 6.12
N GLU A 5 15.41 16.23 5.75
CA GLU A 5 14.08 16.09 6.37
C GLU A 5 13.61 14.61 6.34
N ALA A 6 13.83 13.90 5.23
CA ALA A 6 13.49 12.48 5.13
C ALA A 6 14.27 11.60 6.12
N LYS A 7 15.57 11.89 6.31
CA LYS A 7 16.43 11.18 7.26
C LYS A 7 16.02 11.46 8.69
N GLU A 8 15.69 12.71 9.02
CA GLU A 8 15.18 13.07 10.35
C GLU A 8 13.92 12.27 10.70
N ILE A 9 12.97 12.13 9.76
CA ILE A 9 11.78 11.29 9.97
C ILE A 9 12.18 9.84 10.21
N GLN A 10 13.09 9.29 9.40
CA GLN A 10 13.55 7.91 9.55
C GLN A 10 14.26 7.67 10.89
N ASP A 11 15.04 8.63 11.37
CA ASP A 11 15.80 8.55 12.61
C ASP A 11 14.92 8.72 13.87
N CYS A 12 13.82 9.47 13.77
CA CYS A 12 12.83 9.64 14.83
C CYS A 12 11.96 8.40 15.05
N LEU A 13 11.80 7.55 14.03
CA LEU A 13 11.02 6.33 14.14
C LEU A 13 11.79 5.23 14.88
N PRO A 14 11.10 4.29 15.53
CA PRO A 14 11.75 3.17 16.21
C PRO A 14 12.77 2.48 15.30
N LYS A 15 14.03 2.45 15.74
CA LYS A 15 15.15 1.83 15.01
C LYS A 15 14.94 0.32 15.02
N GLY A 16 14.19 -0.20 14.05
CA GLY A 16 13.82 -1.61 14.01
C GLY A 16 12.60 -1.92 13.14
N GLN A 17 11.96 -3.04 13.46
CA GLN A 17 10.74 -3.48 12.79
C GLN A 17 9.54 -3.10 13.65
N THR A 18 8.59 -2.36 13.07
CA THR A 18 7.30 -2.15 13.73
C THR A 18 6.41 -3.35 13.43
N ALA A 19 6.03 -4.08 14.48
CA ALA A 19 5.07 -5.16 14.34
C ALA A 19 3.73 -4.58 13.86
N PHE A 20 3.13 -5.23 12.87
CA PHE A 20 1.86 -4.78 12.31
C PHE A 20 0.94 -5.96 12.08
N SER A 21 -0.29 -5.85 12.53
CA SER A 21 -1.32 -6.85 12.33
C SER A 21 -2.44 -6.28 11.50
N TYR A 22 -3.04 -7.15 10.69
CA TYR A 22 -4.22 -6.82 9.92
C TYR A 22 -5.26 -7.93 9.96
N TYR A 23 -6.53 -7.58 10.12
CA TYR A 23 -7.63 -8.46 9.76
C TYR A 23 -8.53 -7.78 8.71
N ARG A 24 -9.21 -8.59 7.90
CA ARG A 24 -10.06 -8.09 6.81
C ARG A 24 -11.12 -7.10 7.33
N ASP A 25 -11.27 -5.99 6.63
CA ASP A 25 -12.14 -4.86 6.98
C ASP A 25 -11.75 -4.10 8.26
N GLN A 26 -10.55 -4.31 8.84
CA GLN A 26 -10.07 -3.53 10.00
C GLN A 26 -10.02 -2.02 9.71
N TYR A 27 -9.73 -1.64 8.47
CA TYR A 27 -9.75 -0.23 8.08
C TYR A 27 -11.10 0.43 8.34
N ALA A 28 -12.20 -0.34 8.24
CA ALA A 28 -13.53 0.22 8.42
C ALA A 28 -13.79 0.59 9.89
N VAL A 29 -13.30 -0.24 10.82
CA VAL A 29 -13.33 0.04 12.26
C VAL A 29 -12.51 1.29 12.55
N TYR A 30 -11.32 1.38 11.96
CA TYR A 30 -10.45 2.53 12.14
C TYR A 30 -11.06 3.83 11.63
N LEU A 31 -11.49 3.87 10.36
CA LEU A 31 -12.11 5.08 9.77
C LEU A 31 -13.37 5.49 10.53
N LEU A 32 -14.18 4.52 10.96
CA LEU A 32 -15.35 4.80 11.79
C LEU A 32 -14.95 5.43 13.13
N GLY A 33 -13.93 4.89 13.81
CA GLY A 33 -13.40 5.47 15.04
C GLY A 33 -12.94 6.92 14.86
N GLN A 34 -12.24 7.22 13.78
CA GLN A 34 -11.81 8.59 13.43
C GLN A 34 -13.02 9.54 13.25
N LEU A 35 -14.05 9.09 12.53
CA LEU A 35 -15.27 9.88 12.31
C LEU A 35 -16.04 10.14 13.62
N LEU A 36 -16.14 9.13 14.49
CA LEU A 36 -16.78 9.27 15.80
C LEU A 36 -15.99 10.22 16.71
N GLN A 37 -14.66 10.20 16.65
CA GLN A 37 -13.79 11.13 17.39
C GLN A 37 -13.95 12.58 16.91
N LYS A 38 -14.27 12.78 15.61
CA LYS A 38 -14.64 14.08 15.04
C LYS A 38 -16.05 14.54 15.40
N GLY A 39 -16.81 13.77 16.19
CA GLY A 39 -18.12 14.15 16.70
C GLY A 39 -19.31 13.66 15.88
N PHE A 40 -19.10 12.88 14.80
CA PHE A 40 -20.22 12.31 14.06
C PHE A 40 -20.97 11.29 14.91
N SER A 41 -22.30 11.38 14.90
CA SER A 41 -23.19 10.36 15.45
C SER A 41 -23.41 9.21 14.45
N ILE A 42 -23.77 8.03 14.96
CA ILE A 42 -24.15 6.90 14.11
C ILE A 42 -25.34 7.23 13.19
N ALA A 43 -26.28 8.06 13.66
CA ALA A 43 -27.43 8.49 12.88
C ALA A 43 -27.03 9.36 11.68
N GLU A 44 -26.11 10.30 11.88
CA GLU A 44 -25.54 11.11 10.80
C GLU A 44 -24.74 10.25 9.82
N LEU A 45 -23.94 9.32 10.33
CA LEU A 45 -23.13 8.43 9.48
C LEU A 45 -24.00 7.56 8.56
N LYS A 46 -25.15 7.06 9.05
CA LYS A 46 -26.13 6.32 8.23
C LYS A 46 -26.67 7.13 7.06
N LYS A 47 -26.77 8.46 7.19
CA LYS A 47 -27.27 9.37 6.15
C LYS A 47 -26.15 9.94 5.28
N SER A 48 -24.89 9.70 5.65
CA SER A 48 -23.71 10.24 4.98
C SER A 48 -23.17 9.29 3.90
N SER A 49 -22.15 9.75 3.17
CA SER A 49 -21.38 8.89 2.27
C SER A 49 -20.63 7.76 2.98
N PHE A 50 -20.51 7.77 4.32
CA PHE A 50 -19.81 6.76 5.11
C PHE A 50 -20.70 5.59 5.55
N ALA A 51 -21.99 5.58 5.19
CA ALA A 51 -22.95 4.55 5.62
C ALA A 51 -22.48 3.10 5.33
N GLY A 52 -21.69 2.91 4.27
CA GLY A 52 -21.11 1.60 3.92
C GLY A 52 -20.15 1.03 4.99
N LEU A 53 -19.52 1.86 5.83
CA LEU A 53 -18.68 1.40 6.94
C LEU A 53 -19.51 0.60 7.94
N LEU A 54 -20.71 1.09 8.24
CA LEU A 54 -21.67 0.46 9.16
C LEU A 54 -22.22 -0.86 8.60
N GLN A 55 -22.09 -1.10 7.29
CA GLN A 55 -22.55 -2.33 6.66
C GLN A 55 -21.54 -3.47 6.71
N LYS A 56 -20.28 -3.17 7.04
CA LYS A 56 -19.23 -4.18 7.18
C LYS A 56 -19.55 -5.13 8.32
N LYS A 57 -19.44 -6.43 8.06
CA LYS A 57 -19.71 -7.48 9.05
C LYS A 57 -18.95 -7.21 10.35
N VAL A 58 -17.67 -6.87 10.23
CA VAL A 58 -16.79 -6.60 11.36
C VAL A 58 -17.26 -5.43 12.23
N VAL A 59 -17.79 -4.38 11.60
CA VAL A 59 -18.36 -3.22 12.29
C VAL A 59 -19.68 -3.59 12.94
N LYS A 60 -20.56 -4.33 12.24
CA LYS A 60 -21.82 -4.84 12.82
C LYS A 60 -21.58 -5.70 14.05
N ASP A 61 -20.60 -6.60 13.98
CA ASP A 61 -20.24 -7.49 15.07
C ASP A 61 -19.76 -6.71 16.31
N ILE A 62 -18.97 -5.64 16.13
CA ILE A 62 -18.54 -4.78 17.24
C ILE A 62 -19.71 -3.95 17.78
N LEU A 63 -20.49 -3.30 16.89
CA LEU A 63 -21.63 -2.46 17.29
C LEU A 63 -22.68 -3.25 18.08
N ALA A 64 -22.86 -4.53 17.79
CA ALA A 64 -23.75 -5.41 18.54
C ALA A 64 -23.25 -5.73 19.96
N ARG A 65 -21.95 -5.59 20.23
CA ARG A 65 -21.32 -5.90 21.52
C ARG A 65 -21.10 -4.64 22.37
N ASP A 66 -20.38 -3.66 21.84
CA ASP A 66 -20.08 -2.41 22.55
C ASP A 66 -19.65 -1.28 21.58
N LEU A 67 -20.46 -0.22 21.52
CA LEU A 67 -20.18 0.97 20.71
C LEU A 67 -18.93 1.73 21.21
N LYS A 68 -18.65 1.71 22.52
CA LYS A 68 -17.53 2.45 23.11
C LYS A 68 -16.19 1.91 22.62
N MET A 69 -16.12 0.60 22.31
CA MET A 69 -14.91 -0.04 21.78
C MET A 69 -14.42 0.57 20.48
N ILE A 70 -15.31 1.00 19.57
CA ILE A 70 -14.90 1.61 18.30
C ILE A 70 -14.26 2.98 18.52
N ARG A 71 -14.79 3.75 19.47
CA ARG A 71 -14.28 5.10 19.78
C ARG A 71 -12.94 5.06 20.49
N LEU A 72 -12.78 4.12 21.43
CA LEU A 72 -11.61 4.01 22.30
C LEU A 72 -10.48 3.18 21.67
N PHE A 73 -10.82 2.17 20.87
CA PHE A 73 -9.86 1.23 20.30
C PHE A 73 -10.17 0.96 18.82
N PRO A 74 -9.91 1.94 17.93
CA PRO A 74 -10.12 1.78 16.49
C PRO A 74 -9.29 0.63 15.86
N LYS A 75 -8.28 0.12 16.58
CA LYS A 75 -7.44 -1.03 16.21
C LYS A 75 -7.74 -2.30 17.02
N ALA A 76 -8.83 -2.36 17.79
CA ALA A 76 -9.12 -3.51 18.65
C ALA A 76 -9.12 -4.83 17.88
N ASN A 77 -8.42 -5.83 18.42
CA ASN A 77 -8.48 -7.18 17.89
C ASN A 77 -9.84 -7.79 18.18
N ILE A 78 -10.47 -8.31 17.13
CA ILE A 78 -11.75 -9.00 17.22
C ILE A 78 -11.45 -10.48 17.23
N ALA A 79 -11.75 -11.15 18.36
CA ALA A 79 -11.41 -12.55 18.62
C ALA A 79 -11.84 -13.56 17.53
N CYS A 80 -12.76 -13.18 16.64
CA CYS A 80 -13.28 -14.05 15.58
C CYS A 80 -12.70 -13.75 14.18
N ALA A 81 -11.85 -12.74 14.04
CA ALA A 81 -11.27 -12.37 12.74
C ALA A 81 -9.91 -13.05 12.55
N LYS A 82 -9.69 -13.62 11.36
CA LYS A 82 -8.35 -14.13 11.00
C LYS A 82 -7.38 -12.96 10.89
N GLU A 83 -6.42 -12.94 11.80
CA GLU A 83 -5.34 -11.96 11.84
C GLU A 83 -4.17 -12.40 10.95
N TYR A 84 -3.55 -11.42 10.31
CA TYR A 84 -2.37 -11.56 9.48
C TYR A 84 -1.29 -10.67 10.05
N HIS A 85 -0.10 -11.22 10.25
CA HIS A 85 1.02 -10.51 10.86
C HIS A 85 2.05 -10.12 9.82
N PHE A 86 2.58 -8.91 9.98
CA PHE A 86 3.54 -8.27 9.12
C PHE A 86 4.58 -7.52 9.95
N SER A 87 5.61 -7.02 9.27
CA SER A 87 6.47 -5.97 9.81
C SER A 87 6.49 -4.78 8.86
N LEU A 88 6.44 -3.58 9.44
CA LEU A 88 6.60 -2.33 8.72
C LEU A 88 8.05 -1.86 8.78
N ASN A 89 8.52 -1.30 7.67
CA ASN A 89 9.80 -0.62 7.58
C ASN A 89 9.64 0.66 6.75
N LEU A 90 10.44 1.68 7.08
CA LEU A 90 10.52 2.91 6.32
C LEU A 90 11.88 2.98 5.62
N THR A 91 11.86 3.34 4.35
CA THR A 91 13.07 3.68 3.59
C THR A 91 12.85 4.96 2.80
N ILE A 92 13.95 5.56 2.36
CA ILE A 92 13.97 6.75 1.52
C ILE A 92 14.37 6.30 0.12
N MET A 93 13.73 6.88 -0.90
CA MET A 93 14.15 6.73 -2.28
C MET A 93 14.45 8.12 -2.84
N ASP A 94 15.70 8.30 -3.26
CA ASP A 94 16.18 9.50 -3.94
C ASP A 94 16.04 9.35 -5.46
N ARG A 95 16.14 10.48 -6.14
CA ARG A 95 15.80 10.75 -7.52
C ARG A 95 16.96 10.57 -8.49
N ASP A 96 17.90 9.69 -8.18
CA ASP A 96 19.01 9.40 -9.08
C ASP A 96 18.72 8.10 -9.86
N ASP A 97 18.47 8.31 -11.16
CA ASP A 97 18.47 7.37 -12.30
C ASP A 97 17.18 6.68 -12.79
N LEU A 98 16.97 6.88 -14.11
CA LEU A 98 16.36 6.07 -15.19
C LEU A 98 14.99 5.40 -15.03
N CYS A 99 14.48 5.23 -13.80
CA CYS A 99 13.22 4.55 -13.47
C CYS A 99 12.26 5.47 -12.69
N ASP A 100 12.50 6.78 -12.67
CA ASP A 100 11.85 7.73 -11.77
C ASP A 100 10.42 8.11 -12.21
N GLN A 101 9.44 7.49 -11.55
CA GLN A 101 8.00 7.66 -11.75
C GLN A 101 7.37 8.47 -10.60
N THR A 102 7.91 9.67 -10.36
CA THR A 102 7.48 10.58 -9.27
C THR A 102 6.93 11.90 -9.80
N SER A 103 5.98 12.51 -9.06
CA SER A 103 5.28 13.70 -9.52
C SER A 103 6.13 14.98 -9.38
N ARG A 104 7.00 15.08 -8.36
CA ARG A 104 7.88 16.23 -8.11
C ARG A 104 9.32 15.85 -7.78
N ASN A 105 10.21 16.84 -7.79
CA ASN A 105 11.62 16.67 -7.47
C ASN A 105 11.86 16.46 -5.97
N GLY A 106 12.97 15.77 -5.65
CA GLY A 106 13.41 15.46 -4.29
C GLY A 106 13.19 13.99 -3.96
N VAL A 107 13.12 13.68 -2.67
CA VAL A 107 12.99 12.31 -2.18
C VAL A 107 11.56 11.98 -1.76
N ASN A 108 11.23 10.70 -1.80
CA ASN A 108 9.98 10.15 -1.25
C ASN A 108 10.26 9.23 -0.06
N LEU A 109 9.29 9.16 0.85
CA LEU A 109 9.25 8.11 1.87
C LEU A 109 8.54 6.89 1.32
N ILE A 110 9.12 5.71 1.55
CA ILE A 110 8.54 4.43 1.19
C ILE A 110 8.22 3.65 2.46
N LEU A 111 6.94 3.42 2.70
CA LEU A 111 6.48 2.47 3.71
C LEU A 111 6.39 1.08 3.10
N GLN A 112 7.09 0.12 3.69
CA GLN A 112 7.16 -1.27 3.23
C GLN A 112 6.37 -2.17 4.18
N LEU A 113 5.46 -2.97 3.63
CA LEU A 113 4.74 -4.03 4.32
C LEU A 113 5.40 -5.37 3.99
N ASN A 114 6.06 -5.96 4.97
CA ASN A 114 6.86 -7.17 4.77
C ASN A 114 6.14 -8.41 5.31
N PHE A 115 6.41 -9.56 4.70
CA PHE A 115 5.92 -10.84 5.20
C PHE A 115 6.48 -11.17 6.59
N ASN A 116 5.78 -12.04 7.32
CA ASN A 116 6.25 -12.54 8.61
C ASN A 116 7.51 -13.43 8.49
N ALA A 117 8.08 -13.76 9.65
CA ALA A 117 9.28 -14.59 9.74
C ALA A 117 9.08 -16.03 9.23
N GLU A 118 7.87 -16.58 9.35
CA GLU A 118 7.56 -17.94 8.88
C GLU A 118 7.68 -18.03 7.35
N HIS A 119 7.06 -17.09 6.63
CA HIS A 119 7.20 -16.95 5.18
C HIS A 119 8.66 -16.83 4.79
N SER A 120 9.39 -15.89 5.39
CA SER A 120 10.79 -15.61 5.04
C SER A 120 11.67 -16.84 5.24
N ARG A 121 11.43 -17.62 6.30
CA ARG A 121 12.15 -18.86 6.58
C ARG A 121 11.81 -19.95 5.56
N PHE A 122 10.54 -20.11 5.20
CA PHE A 122 10.13 -21.09 4.20
C PHE A 122 10.76 -20.76 2.84
N PHE A 123 10.62 -19.51 2.39
CA PHE A 123 11.15 -19.05 1.11
C PHE A 123 12.65 -19.32 1.01
N ARG A 124 13.43 -18.88 2.01
CA ARG A 124 14.88 -19.10 2.06
C ARG A 124 15.28 -20.58 2.13
N LYS A 125 14.49 -21.43 2.77
CA LYS A 125 14.81 -22.86 2.90
C LYS A 125 14.48 -23.67 1.64
N LYS A 126 13.43 -23.28 0.91
CA LYS A 126 12.82 -24.13 -0.12
C LYS A 126 12.94 -23.61 -1.55
N LEU A 127 13.11 -22.31 -1.73
CA LEU A 127 13.07 -21.65 -3.03
C LEU A 127 14.31 -20.82 -3.34
N ASP A 128 15.29 -20.76 -2.44
CA ASP A 128 16.33 -19.73 -2.47
C ASP A 128 17.28 -19.84 -3.66
N CYS A 129 16.88 -19.14 -4.70
CA CYS A 129 17.72 -18.68 -5.78
C CYS A 129 17.34 -17.24 -6.08
N LYS A 130 18.23 -16.32 -5.71
CA LYS A 130 18.23 -14.89 -6.09
C LYS A 130 16.82 -14.26 -6.11
N LEU A 131 16.35 -13.75 -4.97
CA LEU A 131 15.07 -13.04 -4.73
C LEU A 131 14.55 -12.12 -5.84
N ASP A 132 15.44 -11.67 -6.72
CA ASP A 132 15.22 -10.68 -7.77
C ASP A 132 14.19 -11.11 -8.84
N TRP A 133 13.84 -12.39 -8.98
CA TRP A 133 12.85 -12.81 -10.00
C TRP A 133 11.38 -12.55 -9.60
N LEU A 134 11.12 -12.23 -8.33
CA LEU A 134 9.80 -11.82 -7.81
C LEU A 134 9.69 -10.32 -7.54
N ASN A 135 10.72 -9.54 -7.84
CA ASN A 135 10.77 -8.10 -7.59
C ASN A 135 11.29 -7.34 -8.82
N GLY A 136 10.77 -6.13 -9.06
CA GLY A 136 11.36 -5.23 -10.05
C GLY A 136 12.71 -4.69 -9.58
N SER A 137 13.70 -4.64 -10.47
CA SER A 137 15.08 -4.19 -10.16
C SER A 137 15.17 -2.71 -9.73
N CYS A 138 14.19 -1.89 -10.13
CA CYS A 138 14.10 -0.47 -9.80
C CYS A 138 13.11 -0.18 -8.65
N HIS A 139 12.56 -1.19 -7.98
CA HIS A 139 11.50 -1.00 -6.99
C HIS A 139 12.04 -1.08 -5.55
N PRO A 140 11.44 -0.34 -4.60
CA PRO A 140 11.95 -0.22 -3.24
C PRO A 140 11.58 -1.46 -2.40
N VAL A 141 12.26 -2.57 -2.66
CA VAL A 141 12.06 -3.85 -1.99
C VAL A 141 13.27 -4.23 -1.14
N ARG A 142 13.04 -4.97 -0.06
CA ARG A 142 14.10 -5.50 0.79
C ARG A 142 14.32 -6.99 0.56
N ARG A 143 15.57 -7.43 0.71
CA ARG A 143 15.99 -8.84 0.58
C ARG A 143 16.04 -9.57 1.91
N ASP A 144 16.47 -8.88 2.98
CA ASP A 144 16.55 -9.42 4.33
C ASP A 144 15.15 -9.66 4.95
N LYS A 145 14.23 -8.74 4.62
CA LYS A 145 12.81 -8.75 4.96
C LYS A 145 12.01 -8.71 3.67
N ILE A 146 11.41 -9.83 3.32
CA ILE A 146 10.73 -9.96 2.04
C ILE A 146 9.54 -8.99 2.00
N THR A 147 9.65 -7.96 1.17
CA THR A 147 8.60 -6.96 0.98
C THR A 147 7.44 -7.57 0.20
N MET A 148 6.25 -7.59 0.81
CA MET A 148 5.02 -8.01 0.14
C MET A 148 4.48 -6.87 -0.71
N ALA A 149 4.36 -5.68 -0.12
CA ALA A 149 3.81 -4.49 -0.76
C ALA A 149 4.50 -3.25 -0.22
N TRP A 150 4.37 -2.13 -0.92
CA TRP A 150 4.92 -0.86 -0.49
C TRP A 150 4.04 0.30 -0.94
N CYS A 151 4.18 1.42 -0.25
CA CYS A 151 3.53 2.68 -0.54
C CYS A 151 4.60 3.78 -0.66
N ARG A 152 4.65 4.45 -1.80
CA ARG A 152 5.47 5.65 -1.99
C ARG A 152 4.64 6.87 -1.60
N MET A 153 5.20 7.72 -0.76
CA MET A 153 4.55 8.90 -0.23
C MET A 153 5.40 10.13 -0.50
N ASP A 154 4.72 11.18 -0.92
CA ASP A 154 5.28 12.50 -1.09
C ASP A 154 4.71 13.45 -0.03
N ILE A 155 5.58 13.96 0.83
CA ILE A 155 5.19 14.60 2.09
C ILE A 155 5.61 16.07 2.08
N ASN A 156 4.74 16.92 2.60
CA ASN A 156 5.01 18.32 2.86
C ASN A 156 4.37 18.75 4.19
N PHE A 157 5.20 18.95 5.22
CA PHE A 157 4.72 19.39 6.54
C PHE A 157 4.22 20.84 6.52
N ASP A 158 4.81 21.73 5.72
CA ASP A 158 4.40 23.14 5.65
C ASP A 158 2.95 23.29 5.16
N THR A 159 2.50 22.39 4.28
CA THR A 159 1.12 22.39 3.76
C THR A 159 0.21 21.41 4.48
N ASP A 160 0.71 20.66 5.47
CA ASP A 160 0.00 19.56 6.14
C ASP A 160 -0.55 18.53 5.13
N GLU A 161 0.21 18.23 4.07
CA GLU A 161 -0.22 17.37 2.97
C GLU A 161 0.69 16.17 2.74
N VAL A 162 0.05 15.04 2.40
CA VAL A 162 0.70 13.86 1.84
C VAL A 162 0.01 13.48 0.55
N LEU A 163 0.78 13.28 -0.51
CA LEU A 163 0.33 12.63 -1.73
C LEU A 163 0.84 11.20 -1.74
N ILE A 164 -0.09 10.25 -1.69
CA ILE A 164 0.21 8.84 -1.96
C ILE A 164 0.47 8.73 -3.47
N GLU A 165 1.75 8.60 -3.80
CA GLU A 165 2.24 8.51 -5.17
C GLU A 165 1.79 7.19 -5.81
N GLU A 166 1.90 6.10 -5.07
CA GLU A 166 1.52 4.76 -5.51
C GLU A 166 1.50 3.76 -4.36
N ILE A 167 0.67 2.73 -4.51
CA ILE A 167 0.71 1.50 -3.74
C ILE A 167 0.92 0.36 -4.73
N GLN A 168 1.92 -0.50 -4.48
CA GLN A 168 2.23 -1.59 -5.39
C GLN A 168 2.64 -2.87 -4.66
N SER A 169 2.58 -3.97 -5.40
CA SER A 169 3.11 -5.27 -5.00
C SER A 169 3.57 -6.07 -6.21
N ASP A 170 4.88 -6.04 -6.48
CA ASP A 170 5.49 -6.95 -7.44
C ASP A 170 5.36 -8.40 -7.01
N TRP A 171 5.61 -8.62 -5.72
CA TRP A 171 5.64 -9.96 -5.16
C TRP A 171 4.34 -10.71 -5.41
N MET A 172 3.19 -10.07 -5.13
CA MET A 172 1.87 -10.69 -5.35
C MET A 172 1.56 -10.87 -6.83
N ARG A 173 1.91 -9.86 -7.66
CA ARG A 173 1.68 -9.87 -9.12
C ARG A 173 2.49 -10.98 -9.80
N TYR A 174 3.80 -10.98 -9.62
CA TYR A 174 4.69 -11.96 -10.24
C TYR A 174 4.45 -13.35 -9.66
N SER A 175 4.15 -13.48 -8.37
CA SER A 175 3.85 -14.79 -7.81
C SER A 175 2.61 -15.43 -8.43
N LEU A 176 1.54 -14.65 -8.66
CA LEU A 176 0.35 -15.17 -9.33
C LEU A 176 0.65 -15.59 -10.77
N ASN A 177 1.44 -14.80 -11.51
CA ASN A 177 1.81 -15.11 -12.89
C ASN A 177 2.64 -16.40 -12.96
N TRP A 178 3.64 -16.55 -12.08
CA TRP A 178 4.42 -17.77 -11.96
C TRP A 178 3.58 -18.96 -11.56
N TYR A 179 2.64 -18.82 -10.62
CA TYR A 179 1.74 -19.91 -10.24
C TYR A 179 0.91 -20.40 -11.43
N LYS A 180 0.32 -19.46 -12.19
CA LYS A 180 -0.43 -19.79 -13.42
C LYS A 180 0.46 -20.50 -14.45
N TYR A 181 1.68 -20.01 -14.65
CA TYR A 181 2.65 -20.58 -15.58
C TYR A 181 3.06 -22.00 -15.18
N VAL A 182 3.43 -22.22 -13.92
CA VAL A 182 3.83 -23.53 -13.40
C VAL A 182 2.69 -24.55 -13.53
N LYS A 183 1.48 -24.16 -13.15
CA LYS A 183 0.29 -25.03 -13.17
C LYS A 183 -0.16 -25.40 -14.59
N LYS A 184 -0.11 -24.47 -15.55
CA LYS A 184 -0.63 -24.69 -16.90
C LYS A 184 0.40 -25.29 -17.86
N ASP A 185 1.62 -24.78 -17.82
CA ASP A 185 2.57 -24.94 -18.93
C ASP A 185 3.79 -25.77 -18.56
N LEU A 186 4.30 -25.61 -17.33
CA LEU A 186 5.55 -26.23 -16.93
C LEU A 186 5.43 -27.74 -16.74
N LEU A 187 4.30 -28.21 -16.22
CA LEU A 187 4.04 -29.64 -16.08
C LEU A 187 3.86 -30.35 -17.43
N LYS A 188 3.65 -29.61 -18.53
CA LYS A 188 3.37 -30.16 -19.87
C LYS A 188 4.57 -30.13 -20.82
N SER A 189 5.70 -29.50 -20.46
CA SER A 189 6.83 -29.30 -21.39
C SER A 189 8.19 -29.36 -20.70
N GLU A 190 9.03 -30.30 -21.10
CA GLU A 190 10.40 -30.47 -20.57
C GLU A 190 11.31 -29.24 -20.80
N LYS A 191 11.21 -28.60 -21.98
CA LYS A 191 11.96 -27.37 -22.28
C LYS A 191 11.65 -26.23 -21.31
N ARG A 192 10.40 -26.14 -20.84
CA ARG A 192 9.99 -25.12 -19.86
C ARG A 192 10.43 -25.48 -18.44
N LYS A 193 10.42 -26.77 -18.07
CA LYS A 193 11.01 -27.26 -16.80
C LYS A 193 12.49 -26.87 -16.68
N MET A 194 13.25 -26.89 -17.78
CA MET A 194 14.63 -26.40 -17.82
C MET A 194 14.78 -24.92 -17.42
N CYS A 195 13.82 -24.04 -17.75
CA CYS A 195 13.87 -22.62 -17.34
C CYS A 195 13.68 -22.46 -15.83
N PHE A 196 12.84 -23.27 -15.19
CA PHE A 196 12.67 -23.27 -13.73
C PHE A 196 13.88 -23.91 -13.02
N LYS A 197 14.46 -24.93 -13.65
CA LYS A 197 15.72 -25.55 -13.23
C LYS A 197 16.91 -24.59 -13.32
N LYS A 198 16.92 -23.63 -14.25
CA LYS A 198 17.93 -22.55 -14.33
C LYS A 198 17.91 -21.67 -13.08
N TYR A 199 16.74 -21.46 -12.49
CA TYR A 199 16.64 -20.81 -11.19
C TYR A 199 16.98 -21.79 -10.07
N GLY A 200 16.84 -23.10 -10.24
CA GLY A 200 17.13 -24.08 -9.18
C GLY A 200 15.92 -24.32 -8.27
N ILE A 201 14.74 -23.90 -8.70
CA ILE A 201 13.48 -24.08 -7.97
C ILE A 201 12.81 -25.37 -8.45
N LYS A 202 12.32 -26.18 -7.51
CA LYS A 202 11.42 -27.29 -7.82
C LYS A 202 9.99 -26.75 -8.03
N PRO A 203 9.32 -27.07 -9.15
CA PRO A 203 7.96 -26.59 -9.44
C PRO A 203 6.97 -26.85 -8.30
N GLU A 204 7.05 -28.03 -7.68
CA GLU A 204 6.18 -28.47 -6.60
C GLU A 204 6.39 -27.62 -5.34
N ALA A 205 7.66 -27.30 -5.01
CA ALA A 205 7.99 -26.43 -3.89
C ALA A 205 7.43 -25.02 -4.09
N TYR A 206 7.41 -24.53 -5.34
CA TYR A 206 6.81 -23.24 -5.66
C TYR A 206 5.28 -23.26 -5.56
N LEU A 207 4.63 -24.32 -6.03
CA LEU A 207 3.18 -24.48 -5.88
C LEU A 207 2.78 -24.54 -4.40
N GLU A 208 3.52 -25.30 -3.58
CA GLU A 208 3.33 -25.36 -2.13
C GLU A 208 3.48 -23.96 -1.51
N TYR A 209 4.56 -23.26 -1.84
CA TYR A 209 4.81 -21.90 -1.38
C TYR A 209 3.67 -20.94 -1.72
N TYR A 210 3.20 -20.95 -2.98
CA TYR A 210 2.14 -20.06 -3.41
C TYR A 210 0.84 -20.32 -2.67
N GLU A 211 0.41 -21.58 -2.61
CA GLU A 211 -0.85 -21.98 -1.96
C GLU A 211 -0.82 -21.71 -0.44
N ARG A 212 0.30 -22.00 0.21
CA ARG A 212 0.45 -21.84 1.66
C ARG A 212 0.63 -20.39 2.08
N PHE A 213 1.46 -19.64 1.37
CA PHE A 213 1.90 -18.32 1.81
C PHE A 213 1.32 -17.18 0.99
N VAL A 214 1.39 -17.21 -0.33
CA VAL A 214 1.00 -16.05 -1.15
C VAL A 214 -0.51 -15.92 -1.28
N LYS A 215 -1.20 -16.99 -1.66
CA LYS A 215 -2.64 -17.01 -1.93
C LYS A 215 -3.49 -16.47 -0.78
N PRO A 216 -3.21 -16.77 0.51
CA PRO A 216 -3.97 -16.21 1.63
C PRO A 216 -3.92 -14.69 1.74
N TYR A 217 -2.84 -14.02 1.30
CA TYR A 217 -2.74 -12.55 1.33
C TYR A 217 -3.42 -11.88 0.13
N GLY A 218 -3.72 -12.63 -0.94
CA GLY A 218 -4.33 -12.10 -2.17
C GLY A 218 -5.55 -11.19 -1.92
N PRO A 219 -6.53 -11.61 -1.10
CA PRO A 219 -7.72 -10.80 -0.84
C PRO A 219 -7.51 -9.58 0.06
N ILE A 220 -6.35 -9.45 0.75
CA ILE A 220 -6.15 -8.45 1.81
C ILE A 220 -4.96 -7.52 1.59
N TRP A 221 -4.02 -7.83 0.71
CA TRP A 221 -2.74 -7.09 0.65
C TRP A 221 -2.93 -5.60 0.33
N GLU A 222 -3.81 -5.26 -0.63
CA GLU A 222 -4.10 -3.86 -1.02
C GLU A 222 -4.67 -3.08 0.16
N GLU A 223 -5.60 -3.72 0.87
CA GLU A 223 -6.30 -3.17 2.03
C GLU A 223 -5.36 -3.02 3.22
N SER A 224 -4.50 -4.00 3.45
CA SER A 224 -3.49 -4.00 4.52
C SER A 224 -2.46 -2.90 4.30
N MET A 225 -1.98 -2.74 3.06
CA MET A 225 -1.00 -1.71 2.71
C MET A 225 -1.60 -0.31 2.83
N MET A 226 -2.78 -0.06 2.25
CA MET A 226 -3.46 1.23 2.40
C MET A 226 -3.75 1.55 3.87
N PHE A 227 -4.21 0.57 4.65
CA PHE A 227 -4.47 0.76 6.08
C PHE A 227 -3.19 1.09 6.86
N ALA A 228 -2.10 0.36 6.62
CA ALA A 228 -0.79 0.65 7.22
C ALA A 228 -0.32 2.06 6.88
N THR A 229 -0.45 2.46 5.61
CA THR A 229 -0.13 3.81 5.14
C THR A 229 -0.94 4.88 5.87
N LEU A 230 -2.25 4.70 6.01
CA LEU A 230 -3.10 5.68 6.70
C LEU A 230 -2.79 5.79 8.19
N CYS A 231 -2.51 4.66 8.86
CA CYS A 231 -2.07 4.67 10.26
C CYS A 231 -0.75 5.43 10.38
N PHE A 232 0.23 5.12 9.53
CA PHE A 232 1.52 5.78 9.54
C PHE A 232 1.40 7.30 9.32
N ILE A 233 0.67 7.74 8.29
CA ILE A 233 0.50 9.16 8.00
C ILE A 233 -0.20 9.90 9.15
N ARG A 234 -1.25 9.31 9.73
CA ARG A 234 -2.08 9.99 10.75
C ARG A 234 -1.47 9.96 12.14
N GLU A 235 -0.90 8.83 12.52
CA GLU A 235 -0.50 8.57 13.92
C GLU A 235 0.99 8.82 14.14
N GLU A 236 1.83 8.50 13.15
CA GLU A 236 3.28 8.69 13.26
C GLU A 236 3.70 10.06 12.71
N LEU A 237 3.15 10.48 11.56
CA LEU A 237 3.49 11.79 10.96
C LEU A 237 2.56 12.93 11.39
N GLY A 238 1.35 12.62 11.88
CA GLY A 238 0.37 13.63 12.30
C GLY A 238 -0.30 14.41 11.16
N LEU A 239 -0.11 14.01 9.91
CA LEU A 239 -0.54 14.78 8.73
C LEU A 239 -2.00 14.53 8.37
N LYS A 240 -2.72 15.59 7.97
CA LYS A 240 -4.18 15.52 7.83
C LYS A 240 -4.71 15.53 6.41
N ASN A 241 -4.04 16.19 5.48
CA ASN A 241 -4.53 16.30 4.11
C ASN A 241 -3.90 15.21 3.25
N ILE A 242 -4.59 14.08 3.18
CA ILE A 242 -4.11 12.90 2.44
C ILE A 242 -4.75 12.86 1.06
N PHE A 243 -3.90 12.97 0.05
CA PHE A 243 -4.24 12.87 -1.35
C PHE A 243 -3.73 11.55 -1.96
N TYR A 244 -4.35 11.13 -3.05
CA TYR A 244 -3.99 9.93 -3.79
C TYR A 244 -4.19 10.18 -5.29
N HIS A 245 -3.29 9.69 -6.14
CA HIS A 245 -3.42 9.88 -7.58
C HIS A 245 -4.65 9.19 -8.20
N THR A 246 -5.26 9.82 -9.19
CA THR A 246 -6.06 9.08 -10.17
C THR A 246 -5.11 8.42 -11.16
N GLN A 247 -5.61 7.46 -11.95
CA GLN A 247 -4.80 6.87 -13.01
C GLN A 247 -4.28 7.94 -13.98
N ASP A 248 -5.12 8.92 -14.33
CA ASP A 248 -4.75 10.01 -15.23
C ASP A 248 -3.72 10.95 -14.64
N SER A 249 -3.93 11.41 -13.39
CA SER A 249 -2.98 12.33 -12.76
C SER A 249 -1.65 11.64 -12.50
N GLY A 250 -1.65 10.38 -12.07
CA GLY A 250 -0.44 9.59 -11.92
C GLY A 250 0.30 9.43 -13.25
N ARG A 251 -0.39 8.97 -14.30
CA ARG A 251 0.19 8.75 -15.62
C ARG A 251 0.88 9.99 -16.17
N ILE A 252 0.17 11.12 -16.22
CA ILE A 252 0.65 12.32 -16.91
C ILE A 252 1.70 13.06 -16.07
N LEU A 253 1.51 13.18 -14.75
CA LEU A 253 2.49 13.85 -13.90
C LEU A 253 3.79 13.06 -13.81
N LYS A 254 3.73 11.73 -13.84
CA LYS A 254 4.90 10.84 -13.76
C LYS A 254 5.46 10.44 -15.13
N GLN A 255 4.87 10.93 -16.22
CA GLN A 255 5.31 10.65 -17.60
C GLN A 255 5.38 9.14 -17.91
N MET A 256 4.33 8.41 -17.54
CA MET A 256 4.22 6.98 -17.81
C MET A 256 3.50 6.74 -19.14
N ASP A 257 4.18 6.13 -20.11
CA ASP A 257 3.56 5.81 -21.41
C ASP A 257 3.24 4.31 -21.57
N ASP A 258 4.18 3.41 -21.26
CA ASP A 258 4.05 1.99 -21.64
C ASP A 258 3.93 0.98 -20.48
N TRP A 259 3.91 1.44 -19.23
CA TRP A 259 3.91 0.55 -18.04
C TRP A 259 2.98 1.06 -16.95
N LEU A 260 1.69 1.15 -17.28
CA LEU A 260 0.70 1.65 -16.35
C LEU A 260 0.44 0.64 -15.22
N PRO A 261 0.32 1.11 -13.97
CA PRO A 261 -0.03 0.24 -12.86
C PRO A 261 -1.49 -0.25 -12.98
N PRO A 262 -1.85 -1.33 -12.28
CA PRO A 262 -3.20 -1.90 -12.36
C PRO A 262 -4.30 -0.86 -12.04
N ALA A 263 -5.28 -0.71 -12.94
CA ALA A 263 -6.33 0.29 -12.82
C ALA A 263 -7.16 0.17 -11.52
N SER A 264 -7.31 -1.05 -10.96
CA SER A 264 -8.04 -1.30 -9.71
C SER A 264 -7.44 -0.57 -8.51
N ILE A 265 -6.10 -0.49 -8.43
CA ILE A 265 -5.37 0.20 -7.36
C ILE A 265 -5.65 1.70 -7.36
N TYR A 266 -5.95 2.28 -8.52
CA TYR A 266 -6.21 3.72 -8.69
C TYR A 266 -7.71 4.07 -8.73
N SER A 267 -8.60 3.07 -8.69
CA SER A 267 -10.04 3.31 -8.85
C SER A 267 -10.89 2.69 -7.75
N THR A 268 -10.61 1.44 -7.37
CA THR A 268 -11.40 0.70 -6.37
C THR A 268 -10.85 0.92 -4.97
N LEU A 269 -9.53 0.84 -4.81
CA LEU A 269 -8.89 0.95 -3.49
C LEU A 269 -9.15 2.31 -2.82
N PRO A 270 -8.97 3.48 -3.47
CA PRO A 270 -9.25 4.77 -2.83
C PRO A 270 -10.73 4.92 -2.42
N LYS A 271 -11.66 4.47 -3.28
CA LYS A 271 -13.10 4.51 -2.97
C LYS A 271 -13.46 3.64 -1.77
N LYS A 272 -12.84 2.45 -1.66
CA LYS A 272 -13.02 1.54 -0.51
C LYS A 272 -12.65 2.22 0.81
N PHE A 273 -11.65 3.10 0.79
CA PHE A 273 -11.18 3.91 1.92
C PHE A 273 -11.83 5.29 2.01
N TYR A 274 -12.93 5.53 1.29
CA TYR A 274 -13.70 6.78 1.33
C TYR A 274 -12.90 8.02 0.90
N PHE A 275 -11.94 7.85 0.01
CA PHE A 275 -11.44 8.98 -0.76
C PHE A 275 -12.52 9.45 -1.75
N LYS A 276 -12.64 10.77 -1.91
CA LYS A 276 -13.49 11.39 -2.94
C LYS A 276 -12.64 12.05 -4.01
N LEU A 277 -13.15 12.05 -5.23
CA LEU A 277 -12.54 12.83 -6.31
C LEU A 277 -12.66 14.31 -5.97
N ASN A 278 -11.54 15.00 -6.10
CA ASN A 278 -11.35 16.41 -5.86
C ASN A 278 -10.74 17.04 -7.12
N SER A 279 -11.29 18.15 -7.57
CA SER A 279 -10.76 18.87 -8.74
C SER A 279 -9.59 19.79 -8.39
N GLU A 280 -9.38 20.07 -7.10
CA GLU A 280 -8.22 20.83 -6.66
C GLU A 280 -7.01 19.92 -6.50
N ALA A 281 -5.91 20.30 -7.14
CA ALA A 281 -4.62 19.64 -6.97
C ALA A 281 -4.07 19.89 -5.54
N PRO A 282 -3.28 18.98 -4.97
CA PRO A 282 -2.59 19.23 -3.71
C PRO A 282 -1.71 20.49 -3.78
N ILE A 283 -1.70 21.30 -2.72
CA ILE A 283 -0.90 22.54 -2.66
C ILE A 283 0.59 22.22 -2.84
N LEU A 284 1.05 21.07 -2.32
CA LEU A 284 2.43 20.58 -2.46
C LEU A 284 2.88 20.47 -3.94
N LEU A 285 1.96 20.16 -4.87
CA LEU A 285 2.25 20.15 -6.31
C LEU A 285 2.08 21.54 -6.94
N GLN A 286 1.09 22.31 -6.49
CA GLN A 286 0.85 23.66 -7.02
C GLN A 286 2.00 24.62 -6.71
N LYS A 287 2.57 24.54 -5.50
CA LYS A 287 3.70 25.37 -5.05
C LYS A 287 5.06 24.79 -5.43
N ASP A 288 5.10 23.63 -6.09
CA ASP A 288 6.35 22.95 -6.43
C ASP A 288 7.29 23.83 -7.26
N ARG A 289 8.60 23.75 -7.02
CA ARG A 289 9.58 24.58 -7.76
C ARG A 289 9.74 24.12 -9.21
N ASN A 290 9.36 22.89 -9.55
CA ASN A 290 9.42 22.36 -10.90
C ASN A 290 8.37 23.03 -11.81
N ARG A 291 8.86 23.84 -12.76
CA ARG A 291 8.02 24.53 -13.75
C ARG A 291 7.19 23.58 -14.61
N ARG A 292 7.66 22.35 -14.86
CA ARG A 292 6.92 21.33 -15.61
C ARG A 292 5.64 20.93 -14.89
N VAL A 293 5.72 20.60 -13.61
CA VAL A 293 4.56 20.19 -12.79
C VAL A 293 3.50 21.30 -12.82
N LYS A 294 3.92 22.54 -12.56
CA LYS A 294 3.04 23.72 -12.64
C LYS A 294 2.41 23.89 -14.02
N LYS A 295 3.17 23.71 -15.10
CA LYS A 295 2.65 23.82 -16.47
C LYS A 295 1.62 22.72 -16.77
N VAL A 296 1.92 21.48 -16.39
CA VAL A 296 1.05 20.31 -16.59
C VAL A 296 -0.25 20.47 -15.80
N LEU A 297 -0.20 20.92 -14.54
CA LEU A 297 -1.39 21.22 -13.73
C LEU A 297 -2.25 22.36 -14.31
N LYS A 298 -1.66 23.32 -15.04
CA LYS A 298 -2.41 24.40 -15.70
C LYS A 298 -3.10 23.95 -16.98
N ILE A 299 -2.44 23.09 -17.75
CA ILE A 299 -2.96 22.60 -19.04
C ILE A 299 -4.08 21.57 -18.81
N HIS A 300 -3.91 20.71 -17.80
CA HIS A 300 -4.84 19.62 -17.53
C HIS A 300 -5.60 19.87 -16.23
N GLN A 301 -6.94 19.80 -16.29
CA GLN A 301 -7.80 19.79 -15.11
C GLN A 301 -7.80 18.41 -14.46
N PHE A 302 -6.74 18.09 -13.73
CA PHE A 302 -6.64 16.81 -13.04
C PHE A 302 -7.62 16.68 -11.89
N LYS A 303 -8.10 15.46 -11.69
CA LYS A 303 -8.72 15.05 -10.44
C LYS A 303 -7.73 14.26 -9.60
N PHE A 304 -7.79 14.49 -8.30
CA PHE A 304 -7.09 13.72 -7.28
C PHE A 304 -8.10 13.11 -6.33
N TYR A 305 -7.75 12.00 -5.71
CA TYR A 305 -8.51 11.49 -4.58
C TYR A 305 -8.07 12.24 -3.32
N LYS A 306 -9.02 12.73 -2.51
CA LYS A 306 -8.77 13.30 -1.18
C LYS A 306 -9.49 12.46 -0.13
N LEU A 307 -8.80 12.07 0.94
CA LEU A 307 -9.40 11.33 2.04
C LEU A 307 -10.38 12.24 2.79
N MET A 308 -11.62 11.77 2.96
CA MET A 308 -12.68 12.54 3.64
C MET A 308 -12.88 12.18 5.11
N ALA A 309 -12.36 11.02 5.52
CA ALA A 309 -12.57 10.44 6.84
C ALA A 309 -11.71 11.11 7.92
#